data_AF-A0A962G3F4-F1
#
_entry.id   AF-A0A962G3F4-F1
#
_cell.length_a   1.000
_cell.length_b   1.000
_cell.length_c   1.000
_cell.angle_alpha   90.00
_cell.angle_beta   90.00
_cell.angle_gamma   90.00
#
_symmetry.space_group_name_H-M   'P 1'
#
loop_
_entity.id
_entity.type
_entity.pdbx_description
1 polymer ?
#
loop_
_entity_poly.entity_id
_entity_poly.type
_entity_poly.pdbx_seq_one_letter_code
_entity_poly.pdbx_strand_id
1 'polypeptide(L)'
;GSHGTTFGGNPLAAAVARVALRKLSSAAVLGNVETQSRALRDGLQALDAKHSIFAELRGRGLMLGAQLRSQWAGRAGEILDHAAREGLLLLQAGPDVLRFTPALNIGSRDLREGLDRLDRALENFLRAA
;
A
#
# COMPACT_ATOMS: atom_id res chain seq x y z
N GLY A 1 10.29 -22.20 33.56
CA GLY A 1 9.19 -21.48 32.90
C GLY A 1 9.58 -21.21 31.47
N SER A 2 8.89 -21.79 30.49
CA SER A 2 9.28 -21.80 29.07
C SER A 2 8.62 -20.71 28.21
N HIS A 3 7.84 -19.81 28.82
CA HIS A 3 7.09 -18.74 28.15
C HIS A 3 7.15 -17.43 28.96
N GLY A 4 8.35 -17.04 29.42
CA GLY A 4 8.57 -15.74 30.07
C GLY A 4 9.21 -14.77 29.08
N THR A 5 8.73 -13.51 29.03
CA THR A 5 9.41 -12.44 28.29
C THR A 5 9.61 -11.24 29.23
N THR A 6 10.83 -10.68 29.27
CA THR A 6 11.21 -9.63 30.24
C THR A 6 10.34 -8.38 30.18
N PHE A 7 9.84 -8.03 28.99
CA PHE A 7 9.04 -6.82 28.77
C PHE A 7 7.59 -7.10 28.34
N GLY A 8 7.18 -8.36 28.28
CA GLY A 8 5.82 -8.73 27.88
C GLY A 8 4.79 -8.26 28.90
N GLY A 9 3.68 -7.70 28.41
CA GLY A 9 2.57 -7.28 29.27
C GLY A 9 2.87 -6.11 30.21
N ASN A 10 3.96 -5.35 29.97
CA ASN A 10 4.29 -4.22 30.83
C ASN A 10 3.18 -3.13 30.81
N PRO A 11 3.02 -2.35 31.90
CA PRO A 11 1.93 -1.37 32.03
C PRO A 11 1.90 -0.30 30.94
N LEU A 12 3.07 0.13 30.44
CA LEU A 12 3.16 1.13 29.38
C LEU A 12 2.60 0.57 28.06
N ALA A 13 3.03 -0.62 27.65
CA ALA A 13 2.54 -1.28 26.44
C ALA A 13 1.02 -1.53 26.52
N ALA A 14 0.52 -1.96 27.68
CA ALA A 14 -0.91 -2.16 27.90
C ALA A 14 -1.71 -0.85 27.77
N ALA A 15 -1.21 0.26 28.33
CA ALA A 15 -1.84 1.57 28.22
C ALA A 15 -1.89 2.09 26.77
N VAL A 16 -0.80 1.93 26.01
CA VAL A 16 -0.73 2.29 24.58
C VAL A 16 -1.67 1.42 23.75
N ALA A 17 -1.63 0.10 23.94
CA ALA A 17 -2.48 -0.84 23.21
C ALA A 17 -3.97 -0.52 23.41
N ARG A 18 -4.38 -0.19 24.64
CA ARG A 18 -5.77 0.21 24.93
C ARG A 18 -6.21 1.43 24.12
N VAL A 19 -5.33 2.44 23.95
CA VAL A 19 -5.65 3.63 23.14
C VAL A 19 -5.66 3.28 21.65
N ALA A 20 -4.65 2.54 21.18
CA ALA A 20 -4.53 2.13 19.79
C ALA A 20 -5.75 1.32 19.33
N LEU A 21 -6.13 0.29 20.09
CA LEU A 21 -7.30 -0.54 19.80
C LEU A 21 -8.59 0.28 19.76
N ARG A 22 -8.82 1.19 20.72
CA ARG A 22 -9.99 2.09 20.69
C ARG A 22 -10.04 2.95 19.44
N LYS A 23 -8.89 3.48 18.98
CA LYS A 23 -8.83 4.25 17.73
C LYS A 23 -9.13 3.37 16.51
N LEU A 24 -8.52 2.18 16.45
CA LEU A 24 -8.72 1.22 15.36
C LEU A 24 -10.17 0.75 15.26
N SER A 25 -10.86 0.56 16.39
CA SER A 25 -12.27 0.16 16.44
C SER A 25 -13.26 1.30 16.19
N SER A 26 -12.79 2.52 15.89
CA SER A 26 -13.68 3.65 15.65
C SER A 26 -14.36 3.58 14.28
N ALA A 27 -15.63 3.98 14.22
CA ALA A 27 -16.39 4.08 12.96
C ALA A 27 -15.72 5.04 11.95
N ALA A 28 -15.04 6.08 12.45
CA ALA A 28 -14.30 7.03 11.61
C ALA A 28 -13.15 6.36 10.85
N VAL A 29 -12.37 5.49 11.51
CA VAL A 29 -11.29 4.74 10.83
C VAL A 29 -11.88 3.79 9.81
N LEU A 30 -12.92 3.02 10.17
CA LEU A 30 -13.55 2.09 9.22
C LEU A 30 -14.11 2.81 7.99
N GLY A 31 -14.85 3.91 8.19
CA GLY A 31 -15.39 4.71 7.09
C GLY A 31 -14.30 5.33 6.20
N ASN A 32 -13.15 5.72 6.79
CA ASN A 32 -12.01 6.16 5.99
C ASN A 32 -11.41 5.02 5.17
N VAL A 33 -11.22 3.83 5.76
CA VAL A 33 -10.72 2.66 5.02
C VAL A 33 -11.65 2.33 3.85
N GLU A 34 -12.96 2.31 4.04
CA GLU A 34 -13.94 2.06 2.97
C GLU A 34 -13.88 3.12 1.85
N THR A 35 -13.68 4.39 2.22
CA THR A 35 -13.58 5.49 1.25
C THR A 35 -12.27 5.42 0.47
N GLN A 36 -11.13 5.36 1.16
CA GLN A 36 -9.82 5.40 0.53
C GLN A 36 -9.49 4.09 -0.21
N SER A 37 -10.02 2.94 0.22
CA SER A 37 -9.83 1.68 -0.50
C SER A 37 -10.49 1.68 -1.88
N ARG A 38 -11.69 2.27 -1.99
CA ARG A 38 -12.35 2.49 -3.29
C ARG A 38 -11.50 3.40 -4.17
N ALA A 39 -11.14 4.56 -3.64
CA ALA A 39 -10.30 5.52 -4.38
C ALA A 39 -8.95 4.95 -4.82
N LEU A 40 -8.30 4.14 -3.99
CA LEU A 40 -7.04 3.47 -4.33
C LEU A 40 -7.25 2.44 -5.44
N ARG A 41 -8.29 1.60 -5.34
CA ARG A 41 -8.59 0.59 -6.36
C ARG A 41 -8.93 1.25 -7.70
N ASP A 42 -9.77 2.28 -7.69
CA ASP A 42 -10.17 3.01 -8.89
C ASP A 42 -8.95 3.70 -9.53
N GLY A 43 -8.08 4.31 -8.71
CA GLY A 43 -6.83 4.90 -9.18
C GLY A 43 -5.88 3.88 -9.82
N LEU A 44 -5.69 2.71 -9.19
CA LEU A 44 -4.86 1.65 -9.77
C LEU A 44 -5.45 1.08 -11.07
N GLN A 45 -6.79 1.00 -11.18
CA GLN A 45 -7.45 0.61 -12.43
C GLN A 45 -7.25 1.65 -13.53
N ALA A 46 -7.32 2.94 -13.20
CA ALA A 46 -7.04 4.01 -14.16
C ALA A 46 -5.58 3.97 -14.65
N LEU A 47 -4.63 3.68 -13.75
CA LEU A 47 -3.23 3.49 -14.12
C LEU A 47 -3.03 2.25 -15.02
N ASP A 48 -3.71 1.14 -14.74
CA ASP A 48 -3.67 -0.01 -15.67
C ASP A 48 -4.28 0.32 -17.03
N ALA A 49 -5.40 1.03 -17.06
CA ALA A 49 -6.02 1.46 -18.33
C ALA A 49 -5.09 2.35 -19.15
N LYS A 50 -4.27 3.20 -18.49
CA LYS A 50 -3.29 4.08 -19.15
C LYS A 50 -2.05 3.33 -19.61
N HIS A 51 -1.52 2.41 -18.79
CA HIS A 51 -0.17 1.84 -18.96
C HIS A 51 -0.12 0.37 -19.33
N SER A 52 -1.25 -0.35 -19.26
CA SER A 52 -1.33 -1.81 -19.44
C SER A 52 -0.25 -2.54 -18.64
N ILE A 53 -0.22 -2.30 -17.33
CA ILE A 53 0.86 -2.75 -16.43
C ILE A 53 0.42 -3.88 -15.50
N PHE A 54 -0.84 -3.89 -15.06
CA PHE A 54 -1.38 -4.83 -14.08
C PHE A 54 -2.25 -5.91 -14.74
N ALA A 55 -2.04 -7.17 -14.36
CA ALA A 55 -2.91 -8.28 -14.73
C ALA A 55 -4.11 -8.41 -13.77
N GLU A 56 -3.90 -8.11 -12.49
CA GLU A 56 -4.89 -8.33 -11.44
C GLU A 56 -4.66 -7.38 -10.26
N LEU A 57 -5.76 -6.88 -9.68
CA LEU A 57 -5.76 -6.18 -8.40
C LEU A 57 -6.46 -7.01 -7.32
N ARG A 58 -5.71 -7.54 -6.36
CA ARG A 58 -6.23 -8.39 -5.27
C ARG A 58 -6.00 -7.77 -3.89
N GLY A 59 -6.76 -8.22 -2.90
CA GLY A 59 -6.66 -7.74 -1.52
C GLY A 59 -7.95 -7.14 -0.99
N ARG A 60 -7.89 -6.55 0.22
CA ARG A 60 -9.06 -6.05 0.96
C ARG A 60 -8.74 -4.72 1.65
N GLY A 61 -9.69 -3.79 1.63
CA GLY A 61 -9.50 -2.46 2.22
C GLY A 61 -8.27 -1.77 1.65
N LEU A 62 -7.44 -1.22 2.53
CA LEU A 62 -6.18 -0.54 2.18
C LEU A 62 -4.98 -1.50 2.10
N MET A 63 -5.19 -2.82 2.04
CA MET A 63 -4.14 -3.79 1.77
C MET A 63 -4.40 -4.40 0.39
N LEU A 64 -3.74 -3.85 -0.62
CA LEU A 64 -3.90 -4.23 -2.03
C LEU A 64 -2.57 -4.68 -2.63
N GLY A 65 -2.64 -5.68 -3.50
CA GLY A 65 -1.55 -6.11 -4.37
C GLY A 65 -1.95 -5.92 -5.83
N ALA A 66 -1.08 -5.28 -6.60
CA ALA A 66 -1.22 -5.14 -8.04
C ALA A 66 -0.21 -6.08 -8.73
N GLN A 67 -0.72 -7.17 -9.28
CA GLN A 67 0.04 -8.17 -10.03
C GLN A 67 0.44 -7.58 -11.38
N LEU A 68 1.72 -7.60 -11.70
CA LEU A 68 2.23 -7.20 -13.01
C LEU A 68 1.82 -8.21 -14.09
N ARG A 69 1.61 -7.70 -15.32
CA ARG A 69 1.41 -8.56 -16.50
C ARG A 69 2.66 -9.37 -16.80
N SER A 70 2.49 -10.50 -17.51
CA SER A 70 3.57 -11.44 -17.81
C SER A 70 4.77 -10.81 -18.52
N GLN A 71 4.54 -9.82 -19.38
CA GLN A 71 5.61 -9.07 -20.06
C GLN A 71 6.51 -8.26 -19.09
N TRP A 72 6.07 -8.05 -17.84
CA TRP A 72 6.78 -7.33 -16.78
C TRP A 72 7.13 -8.24 -15.60
N ALA A 73 7.02 -9.57 -15.76
CA ALA A 73 7.35 -10.53 -14.71
C ALA A 73 8.81 -10.36 -14.25
N GLY A 74 9.06 -10.42 -12.95
CA GLY A 74 10.36 -10.22 -12.32
C GLY A 74 10.67 -8.76 -11.95
N ARG A 75 9.90 -7.79 -12.44
CA ARG A 75 10.32 -6.38 -12.50
C ARG A 75 9.66 -5.47 -11.47
N ALA A 76 8.94 -6.00 -10.48
CA ALA A 76 8.34 -5.17 -9.44
C ALA A 76 9.38 -4.34 -8.66
N GLY A 77 10.57 -4.91 -8.41
CA GLY A 77 11.68 -4.21 -7.77
C GLY A 77 12.15 -2.96 -8.54
N GLU A 78 12.20 -3.01 -9.87
CA GLU A 78 12.58 -1.86 -10.68
C GLU A 78 11.56 -0.71 -10.56
N ILE A 79 10.28 -1.05 -10.55
CA ILE A 79 9.20 -0.06 -10.35
C ILE A 79 9.29 0.56 -8.95
N LEU A 80 9.64 -0.21 -7.92
CA LEU A 80 9.91 0.31 -6.57
C LEU A 80 11.04 1.34 -6.58
N ASP A 81 12.12 1.08 -7.31
CA ASP A 81 13.24 2.03 -7.42
C ASP A 81 12.82 3.32 -8.14
N HIS A 82 11.98 3.23 -9.18
CA HIS A 82 11.41 4.41 -9.83
C HIS A 82 10.46 5.18 -8.90
N ALA A 83 9.59 4.47 -8.15
CA ALA A 83 8.69 5.08 -7.19
C ALA A 83 9.44 5.80 -6.07
N ALA A 84 10.54 5.23 -5.57
CA ALA A 84 11.37 5.86 -4.54
C ALA A 84 11.98 7.19 -5.02
N ARG A 85 12.40 7.28 -6.30
CA ARG A 85 12.89 8.53 -6.91
C ARG A 85 11.80 9.60 -7.03
N GLU A 86 10.55 9.19 -7.21
CA GLU A 86 9.37 10.07 -7.17
C GLU A 86 8.89 10.38 -5.73
N GLY A 87 9.62 9.91 -4.71
CA GLY A 87 9.26 10.11 -3.31
C GLY A 87 8.07 9.27 -2.83
N LEU A 88 7.79 8.15 -3.48
CA LEU A 88 6.77 7.18 -3.09
C LEU A 88 7.42 5.87 -2.63
N LEU A 89 7.20 5.50 -1.37
CA LEU A 89 7.70 4.24 -0.83
C LEU A 89 6.64 3.15 -0.99
N LEU A 90 7.01 2.10 -1.73
CA LEU A 90 6.21 0.89 -1.92
C LEU A 90 7.02 -0.33 -1.50
N LEU A 91 6.31 -1.44 -1.29
CA LEU A 91 6.91 -2.74 -1.06
C LEU A 91 6.44 -3.68 -2.17
N GLN A 92 7.14 -4.79 -2.38
CA GLN A 92 6.71 -5.85 -3.30
C GLN A 92 6.31 -7.10 -2.51
N ALA A 93 5.43 -7.91 -3.09
CA ALA A 93 5.02 -9.21 -2.54
C ALA A 93 5.40 -10.32 -3.53
N GLY A 94 6.64 -10.81 -3.42
CA GLY A 94 7.26 -11.58 -4.49
C GLY A 94 7.70 -10.66 -5.65
N PRO A 95 8.20 -11.25 -6.74
CA PRO A 95 8.88 -10.50 -7.81
C PRO A 95 7.93 -9.75 -8.76
N ASP A 96 6.62 -10.05 -8.70
CA ASP A 96 5.65 -9.61 -9.71
C ASP A 96 4.53 -8.73 -9.15
N VAL A 97 4.59 -8.31 -7.88
CA VAL A 97 3.44 -7.68 -7.22
C VAL A 97 3.87 -6.42 -6.50
N LEU A 98 3.27 -5.29 -6.88
CA LEU A 98 3.37 -4.05 -6.10
C LEU A 98 2.39 -4.14 -4.92
N ARG A 99 2.88 -3.94 -3.70
CA ARG A 99 2.11 -4.01 -2.44
C ARG A 99 1.81 -2.61 -1.91
N PHE A 100 0.53 -2.31 -1.79
CA PHE A 100 0.00 -1.08 -1.24
C PHE A 100 -0.57 -1.34 0.15
N THR A 101 0.04 -0.71 1.15
CA THR A 101 -0.40 -0.74 2.56
C THR A 101 -0.26 0.64 3.21
N PRO A 102 -0.96 1.68 2.70
CA PRO A 102 -0.94 3.00 3.33
C PRO A 102 -1.52 2.96 4.75
N ALA A 103 -1.25 4.01 5.52
CA ALA A 103 -1.83 4.18 6.85
C ALA A 103 -3.37 4.22 6.78
N LEU A 104 -4.04 3.63 7.77
CA LEU A 104 -5.51 3.55 7.78
C LEU A 104 -6.21 4.91 7.91
N ASN A 105 -5.48 5.93 8.36
CA ASN A 105 -5.91 7.32 8.43
C ASN A 105 -5.38 8.18 7.26
N ILE A 106 -4.90 7.57 6.16
CA ILE A 106 -4.46 8.30 4.97
C ILE A 106 -5.59 9.19 4.47
N GLY A 107 -5.27 10.44 4.15
CA GLY A 107 -6.23 11.39 3.58
C GLY A 107 -6.29 11.29 2.06
N SER A 108 -7.40 11.73 1.46
CA SER A 108 -7.58 11.70 0.00
C SER A 108 -6.56 12.54 -0.76
N ARG A 109 -6.01 13.60 -0.14
CA ARG A 109 -4.93 14.38 -0.74
C ARG A 109 -3.66 13.52 -0.91
N ASP A 110 -3.22 12.87 0.16
CA ASP A 110 -2.00 12.06 0.14
C ASP A 110 -2.16 10.82 -0.73
N LEU A 111 -3.36 10.24 -0.75
CA LEU A 111 -3.68 9.13 -1.64
C LEU A 111 -3.55 9.53 -3.12
N ARG A 112 -4.14 10.67 -3.49
CA ARG A 112 -4.05 11.20 -4.86
C ARG A 112 -2.60 11.52 -5.23
N GLU A 113 -1.88 12.24 -4.37
CA GLU A 113 -0.46 12.54 -4.59
C GLU A 113 0.37 11.26 -4.75
N GLY A 114 0.08 10.21 -3.98
CA GLY A 114 0.73 8.91 -4.11
C GLY A 114 0.44 8.23 -5.45
N LEU A 115 -0.80 8.31 -5.96
CA LEU A 115 -1.17 7.81 -7.28
C LEU A 115 -0.50 8.61 -8.40
N ASP A 116 -0.42 9.94 -8.27
CA ASP A 116 0.25 10.80 -9.25
C ASP A 116 1.77 10.52 -9.31
N ARG A 117 2.40 10.23 -8.16
CA ARG A 117 3.80 9.78 -8.09
C ARG A 117 3.98 8.41 -8.73
N LEU A 118 3.07 7.49 -8.47
CA LEU A 118 3.10 6.17 -9.09
C LEU A 118 2.97 6.27 -10.61
N ASP A 119 2.10 7.14 -11.12
CA ASP A 119 1.94 7.39 -12.55
C ASP A 119 3.28 7.79 -13.20
N ARG A 120 3.96 8.79 -12.63
CA ARG A 120 5.29 9.22 -13.11
C ARG A 120 6.33 8.11 -13.01
N ALA A 121 6.32 7.33 -11.93
CA ALA A 121 7.23 6.21 -11.76
C ALA A 121 7.03 5.14 -12.85
N LEU A 122 5.76 4.83 -13.18
CA LEU A 122 5.41 3.90 -14.24
C LEU A 122 5.82 4.45 -15.63
N GLU A 123 5.59 5.72 -15.90
CA GLU A 123 6.04 6.36 -17.15
C GLU A 123 7.57 6.26 -17.30
N ASN A 124 8.32 6.51 -16.23
CA ASN A 124 9.77 6.44 -16.23
C ASN A 124 10.27 4.99 -16.42
N PHE A 125 9.64 4.02 -15.75
CA PHE A 125 9.93 2.60 -15.92
C PHE A 125 9.69 2.15 -17.36
N LEU A 126 8.53 2.48 -17.94
CA LEU A 126 8.14 2.06 -19.29
C LEU A 126 9.01 2.68 -20.39
N ARG A 127 9.56 3.89 -20.16
CA ARG A 127 10.52 4.50 -21.09
C ARG A 127 11.90 3.85 -21.05
N ALA A 128 12.27 3.25 -19.93
CA ALA A 128 13.57 2.61 -19.73
C ALA A 128 13.55 1.09 -20.03
N ALA A 129 12.35 0.52 -20.16
CA ALA A 129 12.09 -0.89 -20.41
C ALA A 129 12.11 -1.24 -21.90
#